data_AF-A0A257LIW6-F1
#
_entry.id   AF-A0A257LIW6-F1
#
_cell.length_a   1.000
_cell.length_b   1.000
_cell.length_c   1.000
_cell.angle_alpha   90.00
_cell.angle_beta   90.00
_cell.angle_gamma   90.00
#
_symmetry.space_group_name_H-M   'P 1'
#
loop_
_entity.id
_entity.type
_entity.pdbx_description
1 polymer ?
#
loop_
_entity_poly.entity_id
_entity_poly.type
_entity_poly.pdbx_seq_one_letter_code
_entity_poly.pdbx_strand_id
1 'polypeptide(L)'
;AAYFYFIFLRRFGSPARTNFTPPRGLPIASLPVVDLIPILGVFGALVLLVIVLFTWAMPSEKPGLAFTEAEVAFLFPAPISRRRLIHFRLLGAQLRILLSALIFTLISRGWSFLGGSTLSHVLGWWLILTTLNLHFTGAALTITRLIDGGVSPWRRRAVIIGAVGIILVATVISIWRNAPPFPAGHVGPREFAAWIAGILDAGLLHWLLIPGKLLIAPFLAANWTAFFTTVGPAAALLVAHYFWVARQEVSFEEASIAYAEKRAARIARIRGG
;
A
#
# COMPACT_ATOMS: atom_id res chain seq x y z
N ALA A 1 24.14 17.02 1.29
CA ALA A 1 23.13 17.75 2.10
C ALA A 1 22.56 18.98 1.36
N ALA A 2 23.38 19.87 0.79
CA ALA A 2 22.91 21.10 0.11
C ALA A 2 21.95 20.87 -1.06
N TYR A 3 22.15 19.81 -1.86
CA TYR A 3 21.27 19.49 -2.99
C TYR A 3 19.87 19.01 -2.54
N PHE A 4 19.80 18.28 -1.41
CA PHE A 4 18.56 17.88 -0.75
C PHE A 4 17.81 19.11 -0.25
N TYR A 5 18.49 20.02 0.45
CA TYR A 5 17.89 21.28 0.92
C TYR A 5 17.30 22.11 -0.23
N PHE A 6 18.04 22.25 -1.34
CA PHE A 6 17.63 23.07 -2.49
C PHE A 6 16.41 22.51 -3.25
N ILE A 7 16.29 21.18 -3.33
CA ILE A 7 15.17 20.50 -4.00
C ILE A 7 13.89 20.53 -3.15
N PHE A 8 14.00 20.39 -1.83
CA PHE A 8 12.84 20.23 -0.96
C PHE A 8 12.34 21.56 -0.36
N LEU A 9 13.20 22.51 0.01
CA LEU A 9 12.81 23.71 0.77
C LEU A 9 12.62 24.99 -0.06
N ARG A 10 13.22 25.09 -1.26
CA ARG A 10 13.16 26.32 -2.07
C ARG A 10 11.76 26.65 -2.61
N ARG A 11 10.84 25.67 -2.69
CA ARG A 11 9.47 25.89 -3.20
C ARG A 11 8.47 26.35 -2.12
N PHE A 12 8.89 26.44 -0.86
CA PHE A 12 8.03 26.92 0.24
C PHE A 12 8.00 28.45 0.38
N GLY A 13 8.85 29.20 -0.34
CA GLY A 13 9.05 30.64 -0.10
C GLY A 13 8.98 31.58 -1.30
N SER A 14 8.27 31.25 -2.39
CA SER A 14 8.17 32.20 -3.52
C SER A 14 6.80 32.18 -4.21
N PRO A 15 6.00 33.26 -4.10
CA PRO A 15 4.95 33.55 -5.06
C PRO A 15 5.60 34.19 -6.30
N ALA A 16 6.47 33.45 -6.98
CA ALA A 16 7.14 33.97 -8.16
C ALA A 16 6.30 33.64 -9.40
N ARG A 17 5.57 34.65 -9.87
CA ARG A 17 5.16 34.78 -11.27
C ARG A 17 6.41 34.70 -12.13
N THR A 18 6.64 33.58 -12.81
CA THR A 18 7.63 33.50 -13.87
C THR A 18 6.95 33.06 -15.16
N ASN A 19 6.88 34.01 -16.10
CA ASN A 19 6.54 33.75 -17.49
C ASN A 19 7.63 32.87 -18.10
N PHE A 20 7.44 31.56 -18.02
CA PHE A 20 8.28 30.59 -18.71
C PHE A 20 7.54 30.13 -19.95
N THR A 21 8.00 30.56 -21.13
CA THR A 21 7.58 30.03 -22.43
C THR A 21 8.40 28.78 -22.72
N PRO A 22 7.83 27.55 -22.66
CA PRO A 22 8.57 26.34 -22.96
C PRO A 22 8.90 26.25 -24.46
N PRO A 23 9.99 25.57 -24.86
CA PRO A 23 10.25 25.28 -26.27
C PRO A 23 9.14 24.39 -26.83
N ARG A 24 8.68 24.70 -28.06
CA ARG A 24 7.68 23.93 -28.81
C ARG A 24 8.22 22.55 -29.19
N GLY A 25 8.22 21.63 -28.23
CA GLY A 25 8.15 20.19 -28.46
C GLY A 25 6.69 19.75 -28.58
N LEU A 26 6.45 18.61 -29.22
CA LEU A 26 5.13 18.01 -29.53
C LEU A 26 4.00 18.42 -28.56
N PRO A 27 2.85 18.89 -29.07
CA PRO A 27 1.71 19.26 -28.24
C PRO A 27 1.07 17.98 -27.69
N ILE A 28 1.67 17.36 -26.68
CA ILE A 28 0.91 16.59 -25.72
C ILE A 28 0.08 17.65 -25.02
N ALA A 29 -1.16 17.78 -25.50
CA ALA A 29 -2.13 18.76 -25.08
C ALA A 29 -2.06 18.98 -23.57
N SER A 30 -2.18 20.23 -23.16
CA SER A 30 -2.55 20.63 -21.80
C SER A 30 -3.91 20.01 -21.47
N LEU A 31 -3.89 18.71 -21.14
CA LEU A 31 -5.04 17.99 -20.64
C LEU A 31 -5.27 18.48 -19.21
N PRO A 32 -6.51 18.83 -18.83
CA PRO A 32 -6.81 19.13 -17.44
C PRO A 32 -6.49 17.89 -16.60
N VAL A 33 -5.45 17.96 -15.78
CA VAL A 33 -5.03 16.91 -14.82
C VAL A 33 -6.19 16.44 -13.94
N VAL A 34 -7.16 17.33 -13.71
CA VAL A 34 -8.38 17.10 -12.94
C VAL A 34 -9.19 15.90 -13.45
N ASP A 35 -9.17 15.62 -14.75
CA ASP A 35 -10.00 14.57 -15.34
C ASP A 35 -9.39 13.15 -15.22
N LEU A 36 -8.10 13.03 -14.90
CA LEU A 36 -7.43 11.73 -14.74
C LEU A 36 -7.51 11.20 -13.30
N ILE A 37 -7.79 12.05 -12.32
CA ILE A 37 -7.81 11.68 -10.90
C ILE A 37 -8.78 10.52 -10.61
N PRO A 38 -10.04 10.52 -11.13
CA PRO A 38 -10.96 9.40 -10.89
C PRO A 38 -10.44 8.08 -11.47
N ILE A 39 -9.87 8.14 -12.68
CA ILE A 39 -9.28 6.98 -13.37
C ILE A 39 -8.12 6.43 -12.54
N LEU A 40 -7.18 7.29 -12.15
CA LEU A 40 -6.03 6.91 -11.33
C LEU A 40 -6.43 6.36 -9.96
N GLY A 41 -7.46 6.94 -9.34
CA GLY A 41 -8.01 6.45 -8.07
C GLY A 41 -8.55 5.03 -8.20
N VAL A 42 -9.30 4.74 -9.26
CA VAL A 42 -9.87 3.40 -9.52
C VAL A 42 -8.78 2.38 -9.82
N PHE A 43 -7.89 2.67 -10.77
CA PHE A 43 -6.81 1.73 -11.13
C PHE A 43 -5.82 1.53 -9.99
N GLY A 44 -5.45 2.59 -9.28
CA GLY A 44 -4.60 2.49 -8.10
C GLY A 44 -5.25 1.64 -7.00
N ALA A 45 -6.53 1.86 -6.72
CA ALA A 45 -7.27 1.07 -5.75
C ALA A 45 -7.37 -0.40 -6.16
N LEU A 46 -7.54 -0.69 -7.46
CA LEU A 46 -7.57 -2.04 -7.98
C LEU A 46 -6.22 -2.75 -7.78
N VAL A 47 -5.11 -2.05 -8.05
CA VAL A 47 -3.76 -2.58 -7.80
C VAL A 47 -3.58 -2.92 -6.32
N LEU A 48 -4.00 -2.03 -5.41
CA LEU A 48 -3.94 -2.30 -3.97
C LEU A 48 -4.82 -3.48 -3.56
N LEU A 49 -6.03 -3.59 -4.10
CA LEU A 49 -6.94 -4.71 -3.85
C LEU A 49 -6.29 -6.02 -4.28
N VAL A 50 -5.71 -6.07 -5.48
CA VAL A 50 -5.00 -7.26 -5.99
C VAL A 50 -3.82 -7.63 -5.08
N ILE A 51 -3.01 -6.66 -4.66
CA ILE A 51 -1.88 -6.89 -3.74
C ILE A 51 -2.36 -7.48 -2.40
N VAL A 52 -3.43 -6.92 -1.84
CA VAL A 52 -4.03 -7.40 -0.59
C VAL A 52 -4.55 -8.82 -0.75
N LEU A 53 -5.37 -9.10 -1.78
CA LEU A 53 -5.92 -10.44 -2.03
C LEU A 53 -4.81 -11.47 -2.27
N PHE A 54 -3.77 -11.09 -3.00
CA PHE A 54 -2.63 -11.96 -3.29
C PHE A 54 -1.88 -12.37 -2.00
N THR A 55 -1.76 -11.45 -1.03
CA THR A 55 -1.13 -11.73 0.27
C THR A 55 -1.83 -12.89 1.01
N TRP A 56 -3.15 -12.99 0.91
CA TRP A 56 -3.92 -14.06 1.53
C TRP A 56 -3.90 -15.35 0.72
N ALA A 57 -3.85 -15.26 -0.60
CA ALA A 57 -3.80 -16.44 -1.48
C ALA A 57 -2.42 -17.13 -1.47
N MET A 58 -1.35 -16.33 -1.43
CA MET A 58 0.05 -16.78 -1.41
C MET A 58 0.80 -16.09 -0.27
N PRO A 59 0.55 -16.48 0.99
CA PRO A 59 1.27 -15.90 2.10
C PRO A 59 2.76 -16.19 1.99
N SER A 60 3.56 -15.14 2.07
CA SER A 60 5.00 -15.29 2.19
C SER A 60 5.33 -16.11 3.44
N GLU A 61 6.33 -16.98 3.35
CA GLU A 61 6.81 -17.78 4.49
C GLU A 61 7.49 -16.91 5.57
N LYS A 62 7.76 -15.63 5.28
CA LYS A 62 8.57 -14.74 6.12
C LYS A 62 7.92 -13.41 6.52
N PRO A 63 6.68 -13.33 7.06
CA PRO A 63 6.12 -12.04 7.43
C PRO A 63 5.82 -12.03 8.95
N GLY A 64 6.73 -12.59 9.73
CA GLY A 64 6.86 -12.22 11.14
C GLY A 64 7.64 -10.91 11.26
N LEU A 65 7.51 -10.24 12.40
CA LEU A 65 8.40 -9.15 12.82
C LEU A 65 9.83 -9.72 12.96
N ALA A 66 10.57 -9.77 11.86
CA ALA A 66 11.87 -10.45 11.82
C ALA A 66 12.94 -9.64 12.55
N PHE A 67 13.41 -10.13 13.69
CA PHE A 67 14.53 -9.55 14.41
C PHE A 67 15.85 -9.99 13.78
N THR A 68 16.84 -9.11 13.87
CA THR A 68 18.25 -9.45 13.65
C THR A 68 18.78 -10.25 14.82
N GLU A 69 19.87 -10.99 14.60
CA GLU A 69 20.50 -11.79 15.65
C GLU A 69 20.92 -10.93 16.86
N ALA A 70 21.46 -9.74 16.60
CA ALA A 70 21.81 -8.77 17.63
C ALA A 70 20.57 -8.28 18.40
N GLU A 71 19.46 -7.99 17.71
CA GLU A 71 18.20 -7.61 18.36
C GLU A 71 17.65 -8.76 19.22
N VAL A 72 17.69 -10.01 18.76
CA VAL A 72 17.26 -11.16 19.58
C VAL A 72 18.15 -11.31 20.80
N ALA A 73 19.47 -11.31 20.62
CA ALA A 73 20.44 -11.50 21.70
C ALA A 73 20.36 -10.40 22.77
N PHE A 74 19.95 -9.18 22.41
CA PHE A 74 19.87 -8.06 23.35
C PHE A 74 18.46 -7.84 23.91
N LEU A 75 17.42 -7.97 23.08
CA LEU A 75 16.05 -7.60 23.45
C LEU A 75 15.30 -8.75 24.12
N PHE A 76 15.59 -10.01 23.80
CA PHE A 76 14.82 -11.15 24.31
C PHE A 76 15.19 -11.53 25.76
N PRO A 77 16.46 -11.36 26.20
CA PRO A 77 16.81 -11.54 27.62
C PRO A 77 16.32 -10.42 28.53
N ALA A 78 15.99 -9.25 27.98
CA ALA A 78 15.51 -8.11 28.75
C ALA A 78 14.04 -8.30 29.17
N PRO A 79 13.62 -7.84 30.38
CA PRO A 79 12.23 -7.91 30.83
C PRO A 79 11.36 -6.83 30.13
N ILE A 80 11.25 -6.91 28.81
CA ILE A 80 10.44 -6.02 27.98
C ILE A 80 9.14 -6.71 27.60
N SER A 81 8.03 -5.97 27.68
CA SER A 81 6.75 -6.52 27.26
C SER A 81 6.68 -6.67 25.74
N ARG A 82 5.99 -7.72 25.29
CA ARG A 82 5.81 -8.05 23.86
C ARG A 82 5.22 -6.90 23.06
N ARG A 83 4.26 -6.21 23.66
CA ARG A 83 3.67 -4.99 23.10
C ARG A 83 4.73 -3.94 22.77
N ARG A 84 5.75 -3.76 23.63
CA ARG A 84 6.87 -2.84 23.38
C ARG A 84 7.77 -3.32 22.24
N LEU A 85 8.00 -4.64 22.11
CA LEU A 85 8.74 -5.22 20.98
C LEU A 85 8.04 -5.00 19.64
N ILE A 86 6.72 -5.17 19.60
CA ILE A 86 5.90 -4.90 18.40
C ILE A 86 6.03 -3.42 18.03
N HIS A 87 5.82 -2.50 18.98
CA HIS A 87 5.94 -1.06 18.72
C HIS A 87 7.34 -0.67 18.28
N PHE A 88 8.37 -1.16 18.96
CA PHE A 88 9.77 -0.94 18.59
C PHE A 88 10.02 -1.35 17.14
N ARG A 89 9.53 -2.53 16.73
CA ARG A 89 9.74 -3.01 15.37
C ARG A 89 8.94 -2.21 14.33
N LEU A 90 7.69 -1.86 14.63
CA LEU A 90 6.86 -1.05 13.74
C LEU A 90 7.44 0.36 13.55
N LEU A 91 7.98 0.95 14.61
CA LEU A 91 8.70 2.23 14.57
C LEU A 91 10.02 2.10 13.81
N GLY A 92 10.79 1.04 14.05
CA GLY A 92 12.05 0.77 13.33
C GLY A 92 11.85 0.58 11.83
N ALA A 93 10.69 0.07 11.41
CA ALA A 93 10.34 -0.04 9.99
C ALA A 93 10.08 1.34 9.32
N GLN A 94 9.65 2.35 10.08
CA GLN A 94 9.25 3.66 9.52
C GLN A 94 10.40 4.37 8.80
N LEU A 95 11.62 4.31 9.33
CA LEU A 95 12.76 4.97 8.70
C LEU A 95 13.04 4.39 7.30
N ARG A 96 13.02 3.05 7.18
CA ARG A 96 13.19 2.37 5.89
C ARG A 96 12.04 2.67 4.94
N ILE A 97 10.80 2.67 5.44
CA ILE A 97 9.62 2.97 4.62
C ILE A 97 9.63 4.42 4.15
N LEU A 98 10.03 5.37 5.00
CA LEU A 98 10.16 6.77 4.65
C LEU A 98 11.24 6.96 3.57
N LEU A 99 12.38 6.28 3.69
CA LEU A 99 13.40 6.27 2.65
C LEU A 99 12.86 5.71 1.33
N SER A 100 12.12 4.59 1.37
CA SER A 100 11.45 4.05 0.18
C SER A 100 10.45 5.05 -0.40
N ALA A 101 9.65 5.72 0.42
CA ALA A 101 8.69 6.72 -0.02
C ALA A 101 9.36 7.92 -0.72
N LEU A 102 10.53 8.35 -0.22
CA LEU A 102 11.35 9.37 -0.89
C LEU A 102 11.82 8.89 -2.25
N ILE A 103 12.32 7.65 -2.36
CA ILE A 103 12.76 7.06 -3.64
C ILE A 103 11.58 6.96 -4.63
N PHE A 104 10.44 6.43 -4.18
CA PHE A 104 9.24 6.33 -5.01
C PHE A 104 8.72 7.71 -5.45
N THR A 105 8.84 8.72 -4.61
CA THR A 105 8.51 10.10 -4.99
C THR A 105 9.43 10.65 -6.08
N LEU A 106 10.72 10.30 -6.04
CA LEU A 106 11.65 10.68 -7.11
C LEU A 106 11.29 10.00 -8.43
N ILE A 107 10.89 8.73 -8.38
CA ILE A 107 10.41 7.98 -9.55
C ILE A 107 9.11 8.60 -10.09
N SER A 108 8.15 8.91 -9.22
CA SER A 108 6.86 9.50 -9.62
C SER A 108 6.96 10.98 -9.98
N ARG A 109 8.09 11.65 -9.74
CA ARG A 109 8.30 13.06 -10.13
C ARG A 109 8.24 13.26 -11.65
N GLY A 110 8.55 12.23 -12.44
CA GLY A 110 8.39 12.26 -13.90
C GLY A 110 6.94 12.25 -14.36
N TRP A 111 5.98 11.97 -13.47
CA TRP A 111 4.56 11.89 -13.79
C TRP A 111 3.91 13.26 -13.59
N SER A 112 4.21 14.19 -14.50
CA SER A 112 3.68 15.56 -14.48
C SER A 112 2.15 15.63 -14.42
N PHE A 113 1.47 14.56 -14.84
CA PHE A 113 0.01 14.42 -14.79
C PHE A 113 -0.56 14.15 -13.39
N LEU A 114 0.24 13.84 -12.37
CA LEU A 114 -0.27 13.57 -11.02
C LEU A 114 -0.64 14.83 -10.22
N GLY A 115 -0.23 16.02 -10.67
CA GLY A 115 -0.45 17.26 -9.92
C GLY A 115 0.19 17.23 -8.53
N GLY A 116 -0.26 18.10 -7.62
CA GLY A 116 0.14 18.05 -6.21
C GLY A 116 1.54 18.57 -5.89
N SER A 117 1.83 18.68 -4.59
CA SER A 117 3.15 19.07 -4.09
C SER A 117 4.05 17.84 -3.93
N THR A 118 5.37 18.01 -4.05
CA THR A 118 6.33 16.91 -3.78
C THR A 118 6.10 16.30 -2.40
N LEU A 119 5.78 17.12 -1.40
CA LEU A 119 5.56 16.65 -0.05
C LEU A 119 4.28 15.80 0.07
N SER A 120 3.21 16.14 -0.66
CA SER A 120 1.99 15.32 -0.75
C SER A 120 2.30 13.92 -1.32
N HIS A 121 3.16 13.82 -2.33
CA HIS A 121 3.61 12.53 -2.86
C HIS A 121 4.46 11.74 -1.86
N VAL A 122 5.39 12.39 -1.15
CA VAL A 122 6.20 11.72 -0.10
C VAL A 122 5.28 11.15 0.98
N LEU A 123 4.36 11.95 1.49
CA LEU A 123 3.43 11.53 2.55
C LEU A 123 2.45 10.46 2.04
N GLY A 124 1.95 10.59 0.81
CA GLY A 124 1.08 9.61 0.17
C GLY A 124 1.76 8.25 0.01
N TRP A 125 2.98 8.22 -0.53
CA TRP A 125 3.78 6.98 -0.60
C TRP A 125 4.07 6.41 0.78
N TRP A 126 4.43 7.25 1.75
CA TRP A 126 4.68 6.80 3.11
C TRP A 126 3.44 6.15 3.74
N LEU A 127 2.25 6.74 3.56
CA LEU A 127 0.98 6.17 4.02
C LEU A 127 0.65 4.84 3.34
N ILE A 128 0.76 4.77 2.01
CA ILE A 128 0.50 3.56 1.22
C ILE A 128 1.43 2.42 1.67
N LEU A 129 2.74 2.69 1.68
CA LEU A 129 3.75 1.68 2.03
C LEU A 129 3.67 1.25 3.49
N THR A 130 3.37 2.17 4.41
CA THR A 130 3.17 1.83 5.83
C THR A 130 1.95 0.95 6.01
N THR A 131 0.84 1.28 5.35
CA THR A 131 -0.40 0.50 5.44
C THR A 131 -0.21 -0.89 4.83
N LEU A 132 0.44 -1.00 3.67
CA LEU A 132 0.79 -2.30 3.08
C LEU A 132 1.72 -3.12 3.98
N ASN A 133 2.75 -2.50 4.57
CA ASN A 133 3.64 -3.17 5.51
C ASN A 133 2.87 -3.72 6.73
N LEU A 134 1.94 -2.93 7.28
CA LEU A 134 1.07 -3.38 8.37
C LEU A 134 0.12 -4.50 7.92
N HIS A 135 -0.45 -4.40 6.73
CA HIS A 135 -1.31 -5.43 6.17
C HIS A 135 -0.59 -6.76 6.01
N PHE A 136 0.60 -6.76 5.40
CA PHE A 136 1.41 -7.97 5.24
C PHE A 136 1.78 -8.58 6.60
N THR A 137 2.17 -7.74 7.56
CA THR A 137 2.49 -8.19 8.93
C THR A 137 1.26 -8.80 9.61
N GLY A 138 0.12 -8.14 9.55
CA GLY A 138 -1.13 -8.60 10.17
C GLY A 138 -1.66 -9.89 9.55
N ALA A 139 -1.64 -9.97 8.21
CA ALA A 139 -2.09 -11.15 7.48
C ALA A 139 -1.24 -12.36 7.86
N ALA A 140 0.07 -12.18 7.93
CA ALA A 140 1.00 -13.24 8.30
C ALA A 140 0.81 -13.75 9.73
N LEU A 141 0.72 -12.85 10.71
CA LEU A 141 0.46 -13.23 12.10
C LEU A 141 -0.88 -13.95 12.23
N THR A 142 -1.90 -13.49 11.51
CA THR A 142 -3.22 -14.14 11.47
C THR A 142 -3.14 -15.53 10.85
N ILE A 143 -2.36 -15.69 9.78
CA ILE A 143 -2.18 -16.97 9.10
C ILE A 143 -1.40 -17.96 9.96
N THR A 144 -0.34 -17.51 10.65
CA THR A 144 0.40 -18.34 11.60
C THR A 144 -0.51 -18.84 12.71
N ARG A 145 -1.31 -17.96 13.33
CA ARG A 145 -2.34 -18.35 14.32
C ARG A 145 -3.29 -19.44 13.84
N LEU A 146 -3.76 -19.34 12.59
CA LEU A 146 -4.67 -20.35 12.03
C LEU A 146 -3.97 -21.70 11.86
N ILE A 147 -2.70 -21.70 11.43
CA ILE A 147 -1.89 -22.92 11.29
C ILE A 147 -1.64 -23.55 12.66
N ASP A 148 -1.23 -22.75 13.64
CA ASP A 148 -0.95 -23.20 15.02
C ASP A 148 -2.22 -23.75 15.68
N GLY A 149 -3.39 -23.19 15.35
CA GLY A 149 -4.70 -23.71 15.73
C GLY A 149 -5.15 -24.98 14.97
N GLY A 150 -4.29 -25.61 14.18
CA GLY A 150 -4.55 -26.89 13.51
C GLY A 150 -5.27 -26.79 12.15
N VAL A 151 -5.45 -25.60 11.59
CA VAL A 151 -6.05 -25.45 10.26
C VAL A 151 -5.05 -25.89 9.19
N SER A 152 -5.39 -26.94 8.45
CA SER A 152 -4.52 -27.40 7.36
C SER A 152 -4.31 -26.29 6.31
N PRO A 153 -3.08 -26.13 5.77
CA PRO A 153 -2.79 -25.09 4.77
C PRO A 153 -3.70 -25.16 3.55
N TRP A 154 -4.12 -26.37 3.17
CA TRP A 154 -4.96 -26.59 1.99
C TRP A 154 -6.42 -26.24 2.22
N ARG A 155 -6.97 -26.55 3.41
CA ARG A 155 -8.32 -26.12 3.78
C ARG A 155 -8.41 -24.60 3.84
N ARG A 156 -7.41 -23.94 4.44
CA ARG A 156 -7.31 -22.47 4.44
C ARG A 156 -7.29 -21.92 3.01
N ARG A 157 -6.42 -22.46 2.15
CA ARG A 157 -6.28 -21.99 0.77
C ARG A 157 -7.57 -22.19 -0.03
N ALA A 158 -8.27 -23.31 0.15
CA ALA A 158 -9.58 -23.55 -0.45
C ALA A 158 -10.64 -22.54 0.04
N VAL A 159 -10.69 -22.21 1.33
CA VAL A 159 -11.62 -21.22 1.87
C VAL A 159 -11.33 -19.82 1.31
N ILE A 160 -10.05 -19.41 1.28
CA ILE A 160 -9.67 -18.09 0.76
C ILE A 160 -9.96 -18.01 -0.75
N ILE A 161 -9.53 -19.00 -1.52
CA ILE A 161 -9.78 -19.04 -2.98
C ILE A 161 -11.29 -19.12 -3.25
N GLY A 162 -12.04 -19.89 -2.47
CA GLY A 162 -13.49 -19.99 -2.58
C GLY A 162 -14.17 -18.65 -2.30
N ALA A 163 -13.80 -17.96 -1.21
CA ALA A 163 -14.33 -16.64 -0.89
C ALA A 163 -13.98 -15.60 -1.97
N VAL A 164 -12.73 -15.59 -2.43
CA VAL A 164 -12.29 -14.74 -3.55
C VAL A 164 -13.08 -15.07 -4.82
N GLY A 165 -13.27 -16.36 -5.13
CA GLY A 165 -14.04 -16.82 -6.27
C GLY A 165 -15.50 -16.38 -6.22
N ILE A 166 -16.15 -16.49 -5.06
CA ILE A 166 -17.52 -16.00 -4.85
C ILE A 166 -17.58 -14.48 -5.08
N ILE A 167 -16.63 -13.73 -4.53
CA ILE A 167 -16.56 -12.27 -4.71
C ILE A 167 -16.34 -11.92 -6.19
N LEU A 168 -15.48 -12.65 -6.90
CA LEU A 168 -15.24 -12.47 -8.33
C LEU A 168 -16.50 -12.75 -9.15
N VAL A 169 -17.19 -13.86 -8.91
CA VAL A 169 -18.45 -14.18 -9.60
C VAL A 169 -19.52 -13.12 -9.32
N ALA A 170 -19.69 -12.72 -8.06
CA ALA A 170 -20.63 -11.65 -7.69
C ALA A 170 -20.27 -10.32 -8.36
N THR A 171 -18.97 -10.02 -8.47
CA THR A 171 -18.47 -8.82 -9.18
C THR A 171 -18.79 -8.89 -10.66
N VAL A 172 -18.56 -10.03 -11.32
CA VAL A 172 -18.87 -10.23 -12.75
C VAL A 172 -20.37 -10.08 -13.00
N ILE A 173 -21.22 -10.70 -12.17
CA ILE A 173 -22.68 -10.55 -12.26
C ILE A 173 -23.09 -9.09 -12.07
N SER A 174 -22.50 -8.41 -11.09
CA SER A 174 -22.77 -7.00 -10.81
C SER A 174 -22.37 -6.09 -11.98
N ILE A 175 -21.22 -6.35 -12.60
CA ILE A 175 -20.75 -5.64 -13.79
C ILE A 175 -21.71 -5.91 -14.95
N TRP A 176 -22.07 -7.16 -15.21
CA TRP A 176 -22.96 -7.51 -16.32
C TRP A 176 -24.33 -6.81 -16.22
N ARG A 177 -24.85 -6.59 -15.01
CA ARG A 177 -26.12 -5.90 -14.78
C ARG A 177 -26.05 -4.38 -14.84
N ASN A 178 -24.92 -3.78 -14.46
CA ASN A 178 -24.82 -2.34 -14.21
C ASN A 178 -23.73 -1.65 -15.05
N ALA A 179 -23.10 -2.35 -15.99
CA ALA A 179 -22.02 -1.78 -16.78
C ALA A 179 -22.52 -0.56 -17.57
N PRO A 180 -21.78 0.56 -17.56
CA PRO A 180 -22.09 1.67 -18.43
C PRO A 180 -22.00 1.24 -19.90
N PRO A 181 -22.88 1.76 -20.78
CA PRO A 181 -22.82 1.45 -22.20
C PRO A 181 -21.46 1.86 -22.78
N PHE A 182 -20.99 1.11 -23.77
CA PHE A 182 -19.75 1.46 -24.47
C PHE A 182 -19.89 2.85 -25.12
N PRO A 183 -18.86 3.72 -25.06
CA PRO A 183 -18.96 5.08 -25.59
C PRO A 183 -19.25 5.08 -27.08
N ALA A 184 -20.20 5.91 -27.52
CA ALA A 184 -20.51 6.07 -28.94
C ALA A 184 -19.49 7.01 -29.63
N GLY A 185 -19.20 6.74 -30.90
CA GLY A 185 -18.31 7.57 -31.73
C GLY A 185 -16.84 7.10 -31.72
N HIS A 186 -15.92 8.00 -32.04
CA HIS A 186 -14.49 7.69 -32.04
C HIS A 186 -13.97 7.59 -30.59
N VAL A 187 -13.61 6.38 -30.19
CA VAL A 187 -13.09 6.10 -28.84
C VAL A 187 -11.57 6.23 -28.84
N GLY A 188 -11.06 7.28 -28.20
CA GLY A 188 -9.64 7.42 -27.92
C GLY A 188 -9.21 6.60 -26.70
N PRO A 189 -7.89 6.51 -26.45
CA PRO A 189 -7.35 5.76 -25.30
C PRO A 189 -7.89 6.25 -23.94
N ARG A 190 -8.18 7.55 -23.82
CA ARG A 190 -8.70 8.16 -22.60
C ARG A 190 -10.15 7.77 -22.36
N GLU A 191 -10.99 7.88 -23.37
CA GLU A 191 -12.41 7.53 -23.32
C GLU A 191 -12.57 6.03 -23.00
N PHE A 192 -11.70 5.20 -23.60
CA PHE A 192 -11.61 3.78 -23.28
C PHE A 192 -11.21 3.54 -21.82
N ALA A 193 -10.16 4.20 -21.32
CA ALA A 193 -9.73 4.08 -19.93
C ALA A 193 -10.78 4.58 -18.94
N ALA A 194 -11.50 5.66 -19.26
CA ALA A 194 -12.60 6.18 -18.47
C ALA A 194 -13.79 5.20 -18.44
N TRP A 195 -14.12 4.57 -19.56
CA TRP A 195 -15.14 3.53 -19.62
C TRP A 195 -14.77 2.30 -18.78
N ILE A 196 -13.52 1.81 -18.88
CA ILE A 196 -13.03 0.74 -18.01
C ILE A 196 -13.10 1.15 -16.54
N ALA A 197 -12.65 2.37 -16.20
CA ALA A 197 -12.74 2.87 -14.84
C ALA A 197 -14.20 2.92 -14.36
N GLY A 198 -15.15 3.30 -15.21
CA GLY A 198 -16.58 3.26 -14.91
C GLY A 198 -17.12 1.86 -14.67
N ILE A 199 -16.65 0.85 -15.42
CA ILE A 199 -16.97 -0.56 -15.16
C ILE A 199 -16.40 -1.02 -13.81
N LEU A 200 -15.13 -0.71 -13.57
CA LEU A 200 -14.44 -1.09 -12.34
C LEU A 200 -15.05 -0.39 -11.12
N ASP A 201 -15.63 0.79 -11.32
CA ASP A 201 -16.26 1.61 -10.29
C ASP A 201 -17.78 1.44 -10.19
N ALA A 202 -18.30 0.28 -10.62
CA ALA A 202 -19.72 -0.03 -10.56
C ALA A 202 -20.04 -1.15 -9.56
N GLY A 203 -21.25 -1.08 -8.99
CA GLY A 203 -21.86 -2.16 -8.20
C GLY A 203 -20.98 -2.67 -7.05
N LEU A 204 -20.79 -3.99 -6.94
CA LEU A 204 -20.03 -4.60 -5.82
C LEU A 204 -18.55 -4.17 -5.81
N LEU A 205 -17.94 -4.01 -6.98
CA LEU A 205 -16.51 -3.68 -7.08
C LEU A 205 -16.20 -2.28 -6.56
N HIS A 206 -17.11 -1.32 -6.79
CA HIS A 206 -17.03 0.02 -6.20
C HIS A 206 -16.71 -0.04 -4.70
N TRP A 207 -17.51 -0.82 -3.95
CA TRP A 207 -17.37 -0.96 -2.49
C TRP A 207 -16.05 -1.62 -2.08
N LEU A 208 -15.61 -2.63 -2.84
CA LEU A 208 -14.32 -3.30 -2.59
C LEU A 208 -13.13 -2.37 -2.84
N LEU A 209 -13.26 -1.39 -3.74
CA LEU A 209 -12.21 -0.44 -4.06
C LEU A 209 -12.14 0.74 -3.08
N ILE A 210 -13.18 1.01 -2.29
CA ILE A 210 -13.21 2.15 -1.36
C ILE A 210 -11.97 2.23 -0.47
N PRO A 211 -11.53 1.17 0.24
CA PRO A 211 -10.35 1.27 1.09
C PRO A 211 -9.09 1.66 0.32
N GLY A 212 -8.91 1.14 -0.89
CA GLY A 212 -7.80 1.50 -1.78
C GLY A 212 -7.87 2.96 -2.23
N LYS A 213 -9.06 3.44 -2.58
CA LYS A 213 -9.28 4.84 -2.97
C LYS A 213 -9.00 5.81 -1.83
N LEU A 214 -9.49 5.50 -0.63
CA LEU A 214 -9.23 6.30 0.56
C LEU A 214 -7.74 6.37 0.86
N LEU A 215 -7.01 5.26 0.72
CA LEU A 215 -5.58 5.21 0.98
C LEU A 215 -4.75 6.00 -0.05
N ILE A 216 -5.15 6.01 -1.32
CA ILE A 216 -4.44 6.71 -2.40
C ILE A 216 -4.84 8.19 -2.51
N ALA A 217 -6.02 8.58 -2.02
CA ALA A 217 -6.52 9.94 -2.15
C ALA A 217 -5.54 11.07 -1.72
N PRO A 218 -4.79 10.95 -0.61
CA PRO A 218 -3.79 11.97 -0.24
C PRO A 218 -2.65 12.09 -1.24
N PHE A 219 -2.28 10.99 -1.90
CA PHE A 219 -1.26 10.98 -2.95
C PHE A 219 -1.74 11.73 -4.20
N LEU A 220 -3.04 11.66 -4.53
CA LEU A 220 -3.64 12.33 -5.68
C LEU A 220 -4.14 13.76 -5.37
N ALA A 221 -3.88 14.28 -4.16
CA ALA A 221 -4.38 15.57 -3.74
C ALA A 221 -3.71 16.72 -4.52
N ALA A 222 -4.54 17.54 -5.19
CA ALA A 222 -4.05 18.64 -6.01
C ALA A 222 -3.42 19.78 -5.21
N ASN A 223 -3.81 19.96 -3.94
CA ASN A 223 -3.34 21.04 -3.07
C ASN A 223 -3.42 20.63 -1.58
N TRP A 224 -2.91 21.48 -0.69
CA TRP A 224 -2.87 21.21 0.74
C TRP A 224 -4.25 21.06 1.38
N THR A 225 -5.24 21.83 0.94
CA THR A 225 -6.61 21.71 1.44
C THR A 225 -7.19 20.33 1.11
N ALA A 226 -7.09 19.89 -0.14
CA ALA A 226 -7.49 18.56 -0.58
C ALA A 226 -6.68 17.45 0.11
N PHE A 227 -5.40 17.71 0.42
CA PHE A 227 -4.56 16.76 1.14
C PHE A 227 -5.08 16.55 2.57
N PHE A 228 -5.35 17.62 3.32
CA PHE A 228 -5.82 17.48 4.70
C PHE A 228 -7.23 16.90 4.82
N THR A 229 -8.09 17.06 3.80
CA THR A 229 -9.41 16.41 3.79
C THR A 229 -9.31 14.91 3.50
N THR A 230 -8.33 14.50 2.70
CA THR A 230 -8.15 13.09 2.29
C THR A 230 -7.26 12.31 3.25
N VAL A 231 -6.37 12.97 3.99
CA VAL A 231 -5.45 12.29 4.92
C VAL A 231 -6.16 11.63 6.10
N GLY A 232 -7.28 12.21 6.56
CA GLY A 232 -8.04 11.68 7.70
C GLY A 232 -8.52 10.24 7.48
N PRO A 233 -9.29 9.96 6.41
CA PRO A 233 -9.71 8.60 6.07
C PRO A 233 -8.54 7.63 5.83
N ALA A 234 -7.47 8.07 5.16
CA ALA A 234 -6.28 7.24 4.93
C ALA A 234 -5.58 6.87 6.26
N ALA A 235 -5.45 7.84 7.17
CA ALA A 235 -4.88 7.64 8.50
C ALA A 235 -5.76 6.70 9.34
N ALA A 236 -7.09 6.78 9.23
CA ALA A 236 -8.00 5.86 9.90
C ALA A 236 -7.77 4.40 9.45
N LEU A 237 -7.55 4.16 8.14
CA LEU A 237 -7.21 2.84 7.63
C LEU A 237 -5.86 2.33 8.17
N LEU A 238 -4.84 3.21 8.21
CA LEU A 238 -3.54 2.89 8.79
C LEU A 238 -3.67 2.52 10.27
N VAL A 239 -4.42 3.30 11.04
CA VAL A 239 -4.69 3.07 12.47
C VAL A 239 -5.45 1.76 12.67
N ALA A 240 -6.42 1.44 11.83
CA ALA A 240 -7.13 0.16 11.88
C ALA A 240 -6.17 -1.02 11.66
N HIS A 241 -5.27 -0.93 10.68
CA HIS A 241 -4.24 -1.95 10.43
C HIS A 241 -3.25 -2.06 11.59
N TYR A 242 -2.87 -0.92 12.19
CA TYR A 242 -2.01 -0.91 13.36
C TYR A 242 -2.66 -1.63 14.55
N PHE A 243 -3.93 -1.34 14.86
CA PHE A 243 -4.65 -2.03 15.94
C PHE A 243 -4.84 -3.51 15.66
N TRP A 244 -5.08 -3.90 14.39
CA TRP A 244 -5.14 -5.30 14.01
C TRP A 244 -3.83 -6.03 14.33
N VAL A 245 -2.67 -5.48 13.93
CA VAL A 245 -1.34 -6.05 14.24
C VAL A 245 -1.06 -6.05 15.74
N ALA A 246 -1.33 -4.94 16.43
CA ALA A 246 -1.06 -4.80 17.85
C ALA A 246 -1.86 -5.79 18.71
N ARG A 247 -3.05 -6.24 18.26
CA ARG A 247 -3.84 -7.28 18.94
C ARG A 247 -3.31 -8.70 18.75
N GLN A 248 -2.29 -8.92 17.89
CA GLN A 248 -1.78 -10.27 17.59
C GLN A 248 -0.70 -10.80 18.57
N GLU A 249 -0.63 -10.29 19.81
CA GLU A 249 0.49 -10.51 20.77
C GLU A 249 0.85 -11.98 21.10
N VAL A 250 -0.13 -12.91 21.17
CA VAL A 250 0.12 -14.32 21.57
C VAL A 250 0.89 -15.13 20.51
N SER A 251 0.61 -14.93 19.21
CA SER A 251 1.26 -15.71 18.14
C SER A 251 2.69 -15.29 17.87
N PHE A 252 3.02 -14.07 18.29
CA PHE A 252 4.33 -13.50 18.07
C PHE A 252 5.43 -14.23 18.87
N GLU A 253 5.13 -14.73 20.07
CA GLU A 253 6.09 -15.49 20.89
C GLU A 253 6.51 -16.78 20.19
N GLU A 254 5.55 -17.64 19.86
CA GLU A 254 5.79 -18.91 19.16
C GLU A 254 6.43 -18.69 17.77
N ALA A 255 5.93 -17.70 17.01
CA ALA A 255 6.47 -17.40 15.69
C ALA A 255 7.91 -16.85 15.73
N SER A 256 8.26 -16.06 16.76
CA SER A 256 9.62 -15.52 16.91
C SER A 256 10.63 -16.59 17.32
N ILE A 257 10.25 -17.50 18.22
CA ILE A 257 11.07 -18.65 18.63
C ILE A 257 11.28 -19.59 17.43
N ALA A 258 10.21 -20.01 16.77
CA ALA A 258 10.27 -20.90 15.61
C ALA A 258 11.07 -20.27 14.43
N TYR A 259 10.98 -18.95 14.25
CA TYR A 259 11.78 -18.23 13.26
C TYR A 259 13.27 -18.20 13.62
N ALA A 260 13.60 -17.93 14.90
CA ALA A 260 14.99 -17.95 15.38
C ALA A 260 15.61 -19.34 15.19
N GLU A 261 14.87 -20.41 15.52
CA GLU A 261 15.30 -21.81 15.33
C GLU A 261 15.53 -22.17 13.86
N LYS A 262 14.57 -21.90 12.97
CA LYS A 262 14.72 -22.19 11.53
C LYS A 262 15.89 -21.44 10.91
N ARG A 263 16.15 -20.21 11.36
CA ARG A 263 17.26 -19.39 10.87
C ARG A 263 18.60 -19.90 11.40
N ALA A 264 18.69 -20.25 12.68
CA ALA A 264 19.87 -20.90 13.26
C ALA A 264 20.20 -22.21 12.53
N ALA A 265 19.19 -23.04 12.25
CA ALA A 265 19.35 -24.28 11.48
C ALA A 265 19.79 -24.05 10.02
N ARG A 266 19.43 -22.92 9.41
CA ARG A 266 19.91 -22.55 8.06
C ARG A 266 21.37 -22.11 8.10
N ILE A 267 21.76 -21.33 9.10
CA ILE A 267 23.15 -20.86 9.27
C ILE A 267 24.07 -22.04 9.62
N ALA A 268 23.63 -22.95 10.48
CA ALA A 268 24.37 -24.17 10.82
C ALA A 268 24.62 -25.05 9.58
N ARG A 269 23.62 -25.22 8.70
CA ARG A 269 23.79 -25.94 7.43
C ARG A 269 24.78 -25.29 6.46
N ILE A 270 24.87 -23.95 6.45
CA ILE A 270 25.81 -23.22 5.59
C ILE A 270 27.24 -23.25 6.17
N ARG A 271 27.38 -23.32 7.50
CA ARG A 271 28.69 -23.40 8.17
C ARG A 271 29.25 -24.81 8.29
N GLY A 272 28.39 -25.83 8.19
CA GLY A 272 28.76 -27.24 8.33
C GLY A 272 28.85 -28.03 7.02
N GLY A 273 28.71 -27.37 5.87
CA GLY A 273 28.99 -27.93 4.54
C GLY A 273 30.06 -27.11 3.84
#